data_AF-A0A969G0I6-F1
#
_entry.id   AF-A0A969G0I6-F1
#
_cell.length_a   1.000
_cell.length_b   1.000
_cell.length_c   1.000
_cell.angle_alpha   90.00
_cell.angle_beta   90.00
_cell.angle_gamma   90.00
#
_symmetry.space_group_name_H-M   'P 1'
#
loop_
_entity.id
_entity.type
_entity.pdbx_description
1 polymer ?
#
loop_
_entity_poly.entity_id
_entity_poly.type
_entity_poly.pdbx_seq_one_letter_code
_entity_poly.pdbx_strand_id
1 'polypeptide(L)'
;MTTISAKTSAYQEIVDFLAKGTTPEMIINFQISGETKEKVADLIFTEKNTGLSKEDKEELDHFLLLEHIIRLAKAKARQYLATENQS
;
A
#
# COMPACT_ATOMS: atom_id res chain seq x y z
N MET A 1 5.28 -1.90 -24.76
CA MET A 1 4.87 -1.12 -23.58
C MET A 1 4.88 -2.08 -22.41
N THR A 2 5.79 -1.92 -21.45
CA THR A 2 5.78 -2.76 -20.25
C THR A 2 4.69 -2.22 -19.33
N THR A 3 3.57 -2.92 -19.24
CA THR A 3 2.48 -2.53 -18.33
C THR A 3 2.99 -2.71 -16.89
N ILE A 4 3.18 -1.62 -16.17
CA ILE A 4 3.58 -1.67 -14.76
C ILE A 4 2.35 -2.06 -13.95
N SER A 5 2.36 -3.26 -13.35
CA SER A 5 1.22 -3.76 -12.57
C SER A 5 1.08 -3.11 -11.20
N ALA A 6 -0.09 -3.26 -10.57
CA ALA A 6 -0.43 -2.66 -9.28
C ALA A 6 0.56 -3.02 -8.18
N LYS A 7 1.01 -4.29 -8.16
CA LYS A 7 2.08 -4.74 -7.26
C LYS A 7 3.33 -3.91 -7.47
N THR A 8 3.88 -3.90 -8.69
CA THR A 8 5.15 -3.21 -8.97
C THR A 8 5.07 -1.72 -8.61
N SER A 9 3.95 -1.06 -8.92
CA SER A 9 3.72 0.34 -8.55
C SER A 9 3.66 0.53 -7.02
N ALA A 10 2.90 -0.30 -6.29
CA ALA A 10 2.79 -0.19 -4.82
C ALA A 10 4.13 -0.41 -4.12
N TYR A 11 4.91 -1.42 -4.55
CA TYR A 11 6.23 -1.69 -3.98
C TYR A 11 7.19 -0.52 -4.22
N GLN A 12 7.21 0.03 -5.43
CA GLN A 12 8.09 1.17 -5.74
C GLN A 12 7.74 2.40 -4.90
N GLU A 13 6.45 2.73 -4.77
CA GLU A 13 6.02 3.87 -3.96
C GLU A 13 6.38 3.72 -2.49
N ILE A 14 6.22 2.52 -1.93
CA ILE A 14 6.57 2.24 -0.53
C ILE A 14 8.09 2.26 -0.36
N VAL A 15 8.86 1.66 -1.27
CA VAL A 15 10.34 1.69 -1.21
C VAL A 15 10.85 3.12 -1.31
N ASP A 16 10.33 3.93 -2.23
CA ASP A 16 10.69 5.34 -2.37
C ASP A 16 10.34 6.13 -1.11
N PHE A 17 9.18 5.87 -0.51
CA PHE A 17 8.76 6.50 0.74
C PHE A 17 9.71 6.16 1.88
N LEU A 18 10.10 4.89 2.02
CA LEU A 18 11.06 4.45 3.04
C LEU A 18 12.47 5.02 2.80
N ALA A 19 12.94 5.01 1.56
CA ALA A 19 14.29 5.45 1.19
C ALA A 19 14.51 6.95 1.41
N LYS A 20 13.45 7.77 1.28
CA LYS A 20 13.49 9.21 1.58
C LYS A 20 13.60 9.52 3.07
N GLY A 21 13.50 8.51 3.94
CA GLY A 21 13.33 8.69 5.37
C GLY A 21 11.86 9.00 5.71
N THR A 22 11.45 8.60 6.92
CA THR A 22 10.06 8.73 7.36
C THR A 22 10.00 9.26 8.80
N THR A 23 8.92 9.97 9.12
CA THR A 23 8.54 10.32 10.50
C THR A 23 7.19 9.66 10.83
N PRO A 24 6.80 9.54 12.11
CA PRO A 24 5.47 9.05 12.48
C PRO A 24 4.33 9.79 11.77
N GLU A 25 4.41 11.13 11.63
CA GLU A 25 3.43 11.95 10.91
C GLU A 25 3.37 11.61 9.42
N MET A 26 4.54 11.44 8.78
CA MET A 26 4.61 11.04 7.39
C MET A 26 3.96 9.67 7.18
N ILE A 27 4.22 8.71 8.07
CA ILE A 27 3.62 7.37 8.00
C ILE A 27 2.09 7.45 8.14
N ILE A 28 1.58 8.24 9.08
CA ILE A 28 0.14 8.44 9.29
C ILE A 28 -0.52 8.99 8.02
N ASN A 29 0.12 9.96 7.38
CA ASN A 29 -0.38 10.64 6.19
C ASN A 29 -0.09 9.91 4.88
N PHE A 30 0.79 8.89 4.89
CA PHE A 30 1.15 8.14 3.70
C PHE A 30 -0.08 7.54 3.03
N GLN A 31 -0.21 7.76 1.73
CA GLN A 31 -1.21 7.11 0.90
C GLN A 31 -0.58 6.68 -0.40
N ILE A 32 -0.95 5.48 -0.81
CA ILE A 32 -0.65 4.99 -2.15
C ILE A 32 -1.34 5.91 -3.19
N SER A 33 -0.66 6.12 -4.31
CA SER A 33 -1.10 6.96 -5.42
C SER A 33 -2.48 6.55 -5.95
N GLY A 34 -3.16 7.49 -6.59
CA GLY A 34 -4.44 7.24 -7.26
C GLY A 34 -4.31 6.17 -8.35
N GLU A 35 -3.21 6.20 -9.11
CA GLU A 35 -2.95 5.23 -10.18
C GLU A 35 -2.86 3.80 -9.64
N THR A 36 -2.11 3.58 -8.57
CA THR A 36 -1.99 2.25 -7.97
C THR A 36 -3.33 1.79 -7.37
N LYS A 37 -4.11 2.69 -6.76
CA LYS A 37 -5.47 2.38 -6.27
C LYS A 37 -6.41 1.96 -7.40
N GLU A 38 -6.35 2.62 -8.54
CA GLU A 38 -7.17 2.30 -9.72
C GLU A 38 -6.85 0.90 -10.25
N LYS A 39 -5.56 0.57 -10.41
CA LYS A 39 -5.14 -0.78 -10.85
C LYS A 39 -5.62 -1.89 -9.90
N VAL A 40 -5.60 -1.64 -8.59
CA VAL A 40 -6.15 -2.59 -7.61
C VAL A 40 -7.67 -2.70 -7.71
N ALA A 41 -8.36 -1.58 -7.95
CA ALA A 41 -9.80 -1.60 -8.15
C ALA A 41 -10.18 -2.44 -9.39
N ASP A 42 -9.40 -2.34 -10.47
CA ASP A 42 -9.57 -3.15 -11.68
C ASP A 42 -9.36 -4.65 -11.40
N LEU A 43 -8.35 -5.00 -10.60
CA LEU A 43 -8.12 -6.39 -10.18
C LEU A 43 -9.29 -6.93 -9.34
N ILE A 44 -9.78 -6.16 -8.37
CA ILE A 44 -10.94 -6.54 -7.54
C ILE A 44 -12.20 -6.67 -8.39
N PHE A 45 -12.40 -5.75 -9.35
CA PHE A 45 -13.53 -5.81 -10.26
C PHE A 45 -13.48 -7.07 -11.12
N THR A 46 -12.31 -7.39 -11.67
CA THR A 46 -12.11 -8.58 -12.51
C THR A 46 -12.32 -9.87 -11.71
N GLU A 47 -11.82 -9.93 -10.47
CA GLU A 47 -12.04 -11.07 -9.56
C GLU A 47 -13.53 -11.37 -9.36
N LYS A 48 -14.34 -10.33 -9.16
CA LYS A 48 -15.77 -10.47 -8.88
C LYS A 48 -16.62 -10.81 -10.10
N ASN A 49 -16.19 -10.41 -11.30
CA ASN A 49 -17.02 -10.54 -12.50
C ASN A 49 -16.62 -11.73 -13.38
N THR A 50 -15.32 -11.95 -13.56
CA THR A 50 -14.80 -12.95 -14.52
C THR A 50 -13.88 -13.98 -13.87
N GLY A 51 -13.44 -13.72 -12.64
CA GLY A 51 -12.36 -14.44 -12.00
C GLY A 51 -10.99 -13.91 -12.44
N LEU A 52 -10.01 -14.03 -11.54
CA LEU A 52 -8.62 -13.67 -11.81
C LEU A 52 -7.80 -14.86 -12.30
N SER A 53 -6.79 -14.58 -13.11
CA SER A 53 -5.71 -15.53 -13.33
C SER A 53 -4.96 -15.79 -12.02
N LYS A 54 -4.17 -16.87 -11.97
CA LYS A 54 -3.36 -17.16 -10.78
C LYS A 54 -2.37 -16.01 -10.47
N GLU A 55 -1.77 -15.45 -11.51
CA GLU A 55 -0.80 -14.35 -11.41
C GLU A 55 -1.46 -13.07 -10.88
N ASP A 56 -2.62 -12.70 -11.42
CA ASP A 56 -3.34 -11.51 -10.97
C ASP A 56 -3.89 -11.66 -9.54
N LYS A 57 -4.25 -12.89 -9.15
CA LYS A 57 -4.67 -13.18 -7.77
C LYS A 57 -3.52 -13.05 -6.79
N GLU A 58 -2.35 -13.61 -7.13
CA GLU A 58 -1.14 -13.41 -6.33
C GLU A 58 -0.81 -11.91 -6.22
N GLU A 59 -0.99 -11.15 -7.30
CA GLU A 59 -0.82 -9.71 -7.30
C GLU A 59 -1.72 -8.99 -6.29
N LEU A 60 -3.02 -9.32 -6.31
CA LEU A 60 -4.00 -8.76 -5.38
C LEU A 60 -3.68 -9.14 -3.93
N ASP A 61 -3.31 -10.39 -3.66
CA ASP A 61 -2.91 -10.87 -2.34
C ASP A 61 -1.70 -10.10 -1.80
N HIS A 62 -0.69 -9.85 -2.65
CA HIS A 62 0.47 -9.04 -2.30
C HIS A 62 0.09 -7.60 -1.93
N PHE A 63 -0.81 -6.97 -2.70
CA PHE A 63 -1.28 -5.63 -2.40
C PHE A 63 -2.04 -5.58 -1.06
N LEU A 64 -2.92 -6.54 -0.79
CA LEU A 64 -3.66 -6.62 0.46
C LEU A 64 -2.74 -6.77 1.67
N LEU A 65 -1.67 -7.56 1.53
CA LEU A 65 -0.64 -7.68 2.57
C LEU A 65 0.08 -6.35 2.82
N LEU A 66 0.45 -5.62 1.76
CA LEU A 66 1.08 -4.31 1.90
C LEU A 66 0.16 -3.29 2.59
N GLU A 67 -1.12 -3.22 2.20
CA GLU A 67 -2.08 -2.33 2.86
C GLU A 67 -2.22 -2.67 4.35
N HIS A 68 -2.25 -3.96 4.69
CA HIS A 68 -2.27 -4.39 6.08
C HIS A 68 -1.06 -3.90 6.87
N ILE A 69 0.15 -4.04 6.32
CA ILE A 69 1.39 -3.56 6.94
C ILE A 69 1.36 -2.04 7.15
N ILE A 70 0.93 -1.28 6.13
CA ILE A 70 0.82 0.18 6.23
C ILE A 70 -0.17 0.56 7.34
N ARG A 71 -1.30 -0.14 7.46
CA ARG A 71 -2.29 0.11 8.51
C ARG A 71 -1.71 -0.10 9.91
N LEU A 72 -0.94 -1.18 10.09
CA LEU A 72 -0.24 -1.45 11.35
C LEU A 72 0.83 -0.40 11.65
N ALA A 73 1.61 0.00 10.64
CA ALA A 73 2.61 1.05 10.78
C ALA A 73 1.98 2.39 11.20
N LYS A 74 0.83 2.76 10.61
CA LYS A 74 0.05 3.94 11.01
C LYS A 74 -0.44 3.87 12.45
N ALA A 75 -0.96 2.72 12.87
CA ALA A 75 -1.38 2.52 14.25
C ALA A 75 -0.20 2.70 15.22
N LYS A 76 0.97 2.13 14.89
CA LYS A 76 2.18 2.27 15.70
C LYS A 76 2.71 3.71 15.72
N ALA A 77 2.70 4.40 14.58
CA ALA A 77 3.11 5.80 14.49
C ALA A 77 2.26 6.72 15.38
N ARG A 78 0.93 6.50 15.42
CA ARG A 78 0.04 7.24 16.34
C ARG A 78 0.40 7.01 17.80
N GLN A 79 0.83 5.81 18.18
CA GLN A 79 1.29 5.54 19.53
C GLN A 79 2.56 6.32 19.88
N TYR A 80 3.53 6.41 18.96
CA TYR A 80 4.75 7.20 19.20
C TYR A 80 4.44 8.68 19.43
N LEU A 81 3.57 9.27 18.62
CA LEU A 81 3.15 10.66 18.81
C LEU A 81 2.37 10.87 20.11
N ALA A 82 1.57 9.90 20.54
CA ALA A 82 0.86 9.99 21.81
C ALA A 82 1.81 9.97 23.01
N THR A 83 2.90 9.19 22.95
CA THR A 83 3.92 9.12 24.00
C THR A 83 4.80 10.38 24.05
N GLU A 84 5.11 10.96 22.89
CA GLU A 84 5.94 12.17 22.78
C GLU A 84 5.22 13.43 23.32
N ASN A 85 3.89 13.50 23.20
CA ASN A 85 3.07 14.57 23.78
C ASN A 85 2.82 14.45 25.31
N GLN A 86 3.33 13.40 25.95
CA GLN A 86 3.16 13.13 27.38
C GLN A 86 4.48 13.27 28.19
N SER A 87 5.59 13.59 27.51
CA SER A 87 6.91 13.83 28.11
C SER A 87 7.28 15.31 28.03
#